data_AF-A0A8T0M017-F1
#
_entry.id   AF-A0A8T0M017-F1
#
_cell.length_a   1.000
_cell.length_b   1.000
_cell.length_c   1.000
_cell.angle_alpha   90.00
_cell.angle_beta   90.00
_cell.angle_gamma   90.00
#
_symmetry.space_group_name_H-M   'P 1'
#
loop_
_entity.id
_entity.type
_entity.pdbx_description
1 polymer ?
#
loop_
_entity_poly.entity_id
_entity_poly.type
_entity_poly.pdbx_seq_one_letter_code
_entity_poly.pdbx_strand_id
1 'polypeptide(L)'
;MISVSLPRLSVRVIQIVISIAALVIAPRSYASSGFQLNAKTAASIYFTNYAALLCALYSVVAPHLPKTTPSVPTPRNQRLADTILAVVLVLGASLEITNDIILHCEIREAYFEKRGTTVFRCGMKSASIVVTYINAALFVVTAVWSLVCDSATSSANLANAGELAAAYAAVSTPVKPAKEGVITRHPYLPYLHRGARVAQFIASTISVIVVLVGYTLYESGTVTSMPIYSVMAGYTSALYAMWSLVAVEMAKLTTAPSAFIERIVDVVLAVAVAVGAIVLSTSSAVQDCASNGGCGHLMAGYIFLFIVFAFHVGSIGLSFTVADEDIQPRASSRPILSNIKLGRSYCAKLG
;
A
#
# COMPACT_ATOMS: atom_id res chain seq x y z
N MET A 1 15.89 -16.83 -10.91
CA MET A 1 15.36 -15.45 -11.06
C MET A 1 14.17 -15.55 -11.98
N ILE A 2 12.97 -15.25 -11.50
CA ILE A 2 11.77 -15.20 -12.34
C ILE A 2 11.91 -13.93 -13.18
N SER A 3 12.23 -14.05 -14.46
CA SER A 3 12.24 -12.91 -15.37
C SER A 3 10.80 -12.44 -15.57
N VAL A 4 10.43 -11.31 -14.96
CA VAL A 4 9.20 -10.60 -15.31
C VAL A 4 9.29 -10.29 -16.81
N SER A 5 8.25 -10.61 -17.60
CA SER A 5 8.25 -10.31 -19.02
C SER A 5 8.35 -8.78 -19.21
N LEU A 6 9.17 -8.33 -20.16
CA LEU A 6 9.34 -6.92 -20.50
C LEU A 6 8.01 -6.16 -20.69
N PRO A 7 6.97 -6.72 -21.37
CA PRO A 7 5.66 -6.07 -21.48
C PRO A 7 4.90 -5.97 -20.14
N ARG A 8 5.11 -6.90 -19.21
CA ARG A 8 4.47 -6.82 -17.90
C ARG A 8 5.13 -5.74 -17.04
N LEU A 9 6.45 -5.63 -17.13
CA LEU A 9 7.21 -4.58 -16.45
C LEU A 9 6.81 -3.19 -16.96
N SER A 10 6.65 -3.03 -18.29
CA SER A 10 6.24 -1.74 -18.86
C SER A 10 4.85 -1.31 -18.37
N VAL A 11 3.87 -2.22 -18.32
CA VAL A 11 2.54 -1.90 -17.77
C VAL A 11 2.62 -1.48 -16.30
N ARG A 12 3.47 -2.11 -15.49
CA ARG A 12 3.67 -1.69 -14.08
C ARG A 12 4.31 -0.31 -13.96
N VAL A 13 5.27 0.02 -14.82
CA VAL A 13 5.85 1.36 -14.87
C VAL A 13 4.80 2.40 -15.29
N ILE A 14 3.95 2.07 -16.26
CA ILE A 14 2.85 2.94 -16.67
C ILE A 14 1.84 3.15 -15.52
N GLN A 15 1.51 2.11 -14.76
CA GLN A 15 0.67 2.23 -13.54
C GLN A 15 1.29 3.19 -12.52
N ILE A 16 2.61 3.14 -12.30
CA ILE A 16 3.32 4.09 -11.43
C ILE A 16 3.14 5.53 -11.94
N VAL A 17 3.44 5.78 -13.21
CA VAL A 17 3.37 7.11 -13.83
C VAL A 17 1.95 7.67 -13.75
N ILE A 18 0.94 6.86 -14.05
CA ILE A 18 -0.47 7.28 -14.01
C ILE A 18 -0.94 7.51 -12.58
N SER A 19 -0.52 6.70 -11.63
CA SER A 19 -0.84 6.92 -10.21
C SER A 19 -0.22 8.24 -9.71
N ILE A 20 1.02 8.55 -10.11
CA ILE A 20 1.67 9.84 -9.82
C ILE A 20 0.91 10.99 -10.50
N ALA A 21 0.53 10.84 -11.77
CA ALA A 21 -0.25 11.85 -12.49
C ALA A 21 -1.58 12.14 -11.77
N ALA A 22 -2.30 11.10 -11.33
CA ALA A 22 -3.52 11.26 -10.54
C ALA A 22 -3.28 12.01 -9.23
N LEU A 23 -2.21 11.67 -8.50
CA LEU A 23 -1.84 12.33 -7.24
C LEU A 23 -1.36 13.78 -7.41
N VAL A 24 -0.93 14.18 -8.62
CA VAL A 24 -0.54 15.57 -8.95
C VAL A 24 -1.71 16.38 -9.51
N ILE A 25 -2.58 15.76 -10.30
CA ILE A 25 -3.75 16.42 -10.90
C ILE A 25 -4.83 16.65 -9.85
N ALA A 26 -5.09 15.66 -8.98
CA ALA A 26 -6.08 15.76 -7.91
C ALA A 26 -5.92 17.04 -7.05
N PRO A 27 -4.76 17.38 -6.47
CA PRO A 27 -4.59 18.61 -5.69
C PRO A 27 -4.74 19.87 -6.54
N ARG A 28 -4.27 19.84 -7.79
CA ARG A 28 -4.33 21.00 -8.70
C ARG A 28 -5.73 21.29 -9.24
N SER A 29 -6.66 20.34 -9.10
CA SER A 29 -8.07 20.58 -9.38
C SER A 29 -8.72 21.56 -8.39
N TYR A 30 -8.04 21.84 -7.28
CA TYR A 30 -8.41 22.84 -6.29
C TYR A 30 -7.57 24.09 -6.52
N ALA A 31 -8.22 25.21 -6.81
CA ALA A 31 -7.52 26.46 -7.05
C ALA A 31 -7.13 27.12 -5.70
N SER A 32 -5.92 27.66 -5.66
CA SER A 32 -5.21 28.02 -4.44
C SER A 32 -5.72 29.33 -3.84
N SER A 33 -6.69 29.26 -2.94
CA SER A 33 -6.88 30.25 -1.86
C SER A 33 -8.08 29.85 -1.03
N GLY A 34 -7.88 28.90 -0.12
CA GLY A 34 -8.87 28.52 0.88
C GLY A 34 -10.11 27.86 0.30
N PHE A 35 -10.21 26.53 0.38
CA PHE A 35 -11.50 25.90 0.08
C PHE A 35 -11.97 24.76 1.00
N GLN A 36 -13.27 24.77 1.29
CA GLN A 36 -14.08 23.81 2.04
C GLN A 36 -14.29 22.55 1.19
N LEU A 37 -13.45 21.53 1.38
CA LEU A 37 -13.77 20.22 0.87
C LEU A 37 -14.76 19.53 1.80
N ASN A 38 -15.78 18.91 1.21
CA ASN A 38 -16.33 17.70 1.78
C ASN A 38 -15.21 16.64 1.71
N ALA A 39 -14.34 16.63 2.72
CA ALA A 39 -13.05 15.92 2.74
C ALA A 39 -13.16 14.44 2.35
N LYS A 40 -14.37 13.88 2.52
CA LYS A 40 -14.70 12.47 2.29
C LYS A 40 -14.50 12.03 0.83
N THR A 41 -14.92 12.83 -0.14
CA THR A 41 -14.90 12.42 -1.56
C THR A 41 -13.53 12.65 -2.19
N ALA A 42 -12.96 13.85 -2.02
CA ALA A 42 -11.62 14.16 -2.49
C ALA A 42 -10.52 13.21 -1.97
N ALA A 43 -10.66 12.74 -0.72
CA ALA A 43 -9.74 11.79 -0.14
C ALA A 43 -9.82 10.39 -0.80
N SER A 44 -10.96 10.01 -1.37
CA SER A 44 -11.16 8.67 -1.97
C SER A 44 -10.26 8.45 -3.19
N ILE A 45 -10.24 9.37 -4.16
CA ILE A 45 -9.36 9.30 -5.33
C ILE A 45 -7.89 9.33 -4.90
N TYR A 46 -7.57 10.15 -3.90
CA TYR A 46 -6.23 10.26 -3.36
C TYR A 46 -5.72 8.94 -2.76
N PHE A 47 -6.51 8.33 -1.87
CA PHE A 47 -6.14 7.08 -1.21
C PHE A 47 -6.05 5.92 -2.18
N THR A 48 -7.02 5.81 -3.10
CA THR A 48 -7.05 4.72 -4.06
C THR A 48 -5.89 4.78 -5.05
N ASN A 49 -5.54 5.96 -5.57
CA ASN A 49 -4.36 6.13 -6.42
C ASN A 49 -3.04 6.01 -5.65
N TYR A 50 -2.99 6.40 -4.38
CA TYR A 50 -1.81 6.19 -3.55
C TYR A 50 -1.57 4.70 -3.25
N ALA A 51 -2.62 3.96 -2.89
CA ALA A 51 -2.53 2.51 -2.72
C ALA A 51 -2.11 1.82 -4.04
N ALA A 52 -2.61 2.33 -5.18
CA ALA A 52 -2.21 1.84 -6.49
C ALA A 52 -0.74 2.10 -6.81
N LEU A 53 -0.24 3.29 -6.49
CA LEU A 53 1.17 3.63 -6.61
C LEU A 53 2.04 2.67 -5.79
N LEU A 54 1.70 2.45 -4.52
CA LEU A 54 2.46 1.56 -3.64
C LEU A 54 2.45 0.12 -4.14
N CYS A 55 1.30 -0.38 -4.62
CA CYS A 55 1.19 -1.72 -5.18
C CYS A 55 2.04 -1.91 -6.46
N ALA A 56 2.00 -0.92 -7.36
CA ALA A 56 2.78 -0.95 -8.58
C ALA A 56 4.29 -0.85 -8.30
N LEU A 57 4.70 0.04 -7.38
CA LEU A 57 6.08 0.15 -6.92
C LEU A 57 6.56 -1.16 -6.30
N TYR A 58 5.78 -1.76 -5.41
CA TYR A 58 6.14 -3.05 -4.82
C TYR A 58 6.32 -4.14 -5.88
N SER A 59 5.45 -4.18 -6.88
CA SER A 59 5.53 -5.14 -7.98
C SER A 59 6.76 -4.97 -8.87
N VAL A 60 7.28 -3.74 -9.01
CA VAL A 60 8.49 -3.43 -9.79
C VAL A 60 9.75 -3.66 -8.97
N VAL A 61 9.77 -3.21 -7.71
CA VAL A 61 10.98 -3.17 -6.89
C VAL A 61 11.26 -4.51 -6.22
N ALA A 62 10.24 -5.23 -5.74
CA ALA A 62 10.42 -6.48 -4.98
C ALA A 62 11.24 -7.57 -5.73
N PRO A 63 11.08 -7.77 -7.06
CA PRO A 63 11.90 -8.74 -7.80
C PRO A 63 13.40 -8.41 -7.86
N HIS A 64 13.77 -7.15 -7.66
CA HIS A 64 15.15 -6.66 -7.74
C HIS A 64 15.83 -6.50 -6.39
N LEU A 65 15.08 -6.67 -5.30
CA LEU A 65 15.63 -6.58 -3.95
C LEU A 65 16.38 -7.88 -3.56
N PRO A 66 17.41 -7.79 -2.69
CA PRO A 66 18.13 -8.96 -2.19
C PRO A 66 17.19 -9.95 -1.46
N LYS A 67 17.59 -11.22 -1.33
CA LYS A 67 16.81 -12.30 -0.69
C LYS A 67 16.36 -12.02 0.77
N THR A 68 16.80 -10.92 1.36
CA THR A 68 16.42 -10.45 2.71
C THR A 68 15.08 -9.70 2.73
N THR A 69 14.42 -9.52 1.58
CA THR A 69 13.13 -8.83 1.47
C THR A 69 11.97 -9.80 1.27
N PRO A 70 10.71 -9.36 1.51
CA PRO A 70 9.52 -10.20 1.32
C PRO A 70 9.55 -10.84 -0.06
N SER A 71 9.33 -12.16 -0.11
CA SER A 71 9.32 -12.94 -1.33
C SER A 71 8.35 -12.33 -2.34
N VAL A 72 8.74 -12.28 -3.62
CA VAL A 72 7.87 -11.86 -4.73
C VAL A 72 6.52 -12.59 -4.62
N PRO A 73 5.38 -11.88 -4.67
CA PRO A 73 4.06 -12.51 -4.57
C PRO A 73 3.89 -13.59 -5.61
N THR A 74 3.18 -14.66 -5.24
CA THR A 74 2.77 -15.67 -6.22
C THR A 74 1.87 -15.03 -7.29
N PRO A 75 1.82 -15.57 -8.52
CA PRO A 75 0.98 -15.04 -9.59
C PRO A 75 -0.49 -14.91 -9.17
N ARG A 76 -0.99 -15.85 -8.36
CA ARG A 76 -2.36 -15.84 -7.80
C ARG A 76 -2.58 -14.66 -6.86
N ASN A 77 -1.65 -14.39 -5.95
CA ASN A 77 -1.76 -13.30 -4.99
C ASN A 77 -1.66 -11.93 -5.69
N GLN A 78 -0.81 -11.84 -6.71
CA GLN A 78 -0.70 -10.65 -7.54
C GLN A 78 -2.00 -10.37 -8.31
N ARG A 79 -2.66 -11.40 -8.86
CA ARG A 79 -3.99 -11.24 -9.48
C ARG A 79 -5.02 -10.73 -8.49
N LEU A 80 -5.07 -11.31 -7.31
CA LEU A 80 -6.03 -10.91 -6.29
C LEU A 80 -5.84 -9.44 -5.92
N ALA A 81 -4.60 -9.02 -5.69
CA ALA A 81 -4.27 -7.62 -5.42
C ALA A 81 -4.66 -6.70 -6.58
N ASP A 82 -4.33 -7.08 -7.82
CA ASP A 82 -4.69 -6.30 -9.01
C ASP A 82 -6.21 -6.15 -9.18
N THR A 83 -6.98 -7.23 -8.98
CA THR A 83 -8.43 -7.23 -9.08
C THR A 83 -9.07 -6.37 -7.98
N ILE A 84 -8.65 -6.56 -6.72
CA ILE A 84 -9.16 -5.76 -5.59
C ILE A 84 -8.90 -4.28 -5.84
N LEU A 85 -7.68 -3.94 -6.26
CA LEU A 85 -7.28 -2.56 -6.48
C LEU A 85 -8.02 -1.93 -7.67
N ALA A 86 -8.25 -2.68 -8.75
CA ALA A 86 -9.10 -2.23 -9.86
C ALA A 86 -10.53 -1.90 -9.38
N VAL A 87 -11.15 -2.78 -8.58
CA VAL A 87 -12.48 -2.54 -8.00
C VAL A 87 -12.48 -1.30 -7.11
N VAL A 88 -11.48 -1.18 -6.23
CA VAL A 88 -11.35 -0.04 -5.31
C VAL A 88 -11.16 1.27 -6.08
N LEU A 89 -10.34 1.30 -7.13
CA LEU A 89 -10.16 2.48 -8.01
C LEU A 89 -11.46 2.87 -8.73
N VAL A 90 -12.21 1.88 -9.25
CA VAL A 90 -13.52 2.12 -9.87
C VAL A 90 -14.50 2.70 -8.85
N LEU A 91 -14.60 2.12 -7.66
CA LEU A 91 -15.48 2.63 -6.61
C LEU A 91 -15.07 4.04 -6.18
N GLY A 92 -13.78 4.32 -6.01
CA GLY A 92 -13.29 5.66 -5.68
C GLY A 92 -13.65 6.70 -6.73
N ALA A 93 -13.45 6.39 -8.01
CA ALA A 93 -13.82 7.27 -9.12
C ALA A 93 -15.35 7.45 -9.24
N SER A 94 -16.12 6.38 -9.03
CA SER A 94 -17.58 6.42 -9.07
C SER A 94 -18.18 7.22 -7.91
N LEU A 95 -17.63 7.10 -6.71
CA LEU A 95 -18.06 7.94 -5.57
C LEU A 95 -17.83 9.42 -5.86
N GLU A 96 -16.71 9.73 -6.51
CA GLU A 96 -16.39 11.11 -6.88
C GLU A 96 -17.34 11.65 -7.95
N ILE A 97 -17.62 10.91 -9.02
CA ILE A 97 -18.49 11.39 -10.11
C ILE A 97 -19.94 11.61 -9.65
N THR A 98 -20.42 10.83 -8.66
CA THR A 98 -21.77 10.98 -8.09
C THR A 98 -21.89 12.14 -7.09
N ASN A 99 -20.79 12.82 -6.77
CA ASN A 99 -20.82 13.93 -5.83
C ASN A 99 -21.51 15.15 -6.46
N ASP A 100 -22.46 15.75 -5.74
CA ASP A 100 -23.22 16.93 -6.18
C ASP A 100 -22.33 18.11 -6.59
N ILE A 101 -21.16 18.22 -5.95
CA ILE A 101 -20.14 19.23 -6.29
C ILE A 101 -19.65 19.08 -7.73
N ILE A 102 -19.54 17.86 -8.25
CA ILE A 102 -19.08 17.58 -9.61
C ILE A 102 -20.21 17.72 -10.61
N LEU A 103 -21.41 17.23 -10.27
CA LEU A 103 -22.60 17.38 -11.12
C LEU A 103 -22.88 18.84 -11.48
N HIS A 104 -22.66 19.76 -10.54
CA HIS A 104 -22.88 21.19 -10.73
C HIS A 104 -21.57 22.00 -10.80
N CYS A 105 -20.47 21.36 -11.20
CA CYS A 105 -19.14 21.96 -11.13
C CYS A 105 -19.01 23.21 -12.00
N GLU A 106 -19.43 23.15 -13.27
CA GLU A 106 -19.27 24.27 -14.21
C GLU A 106 -20.04 25.52 -13.76
N ILE A 107 -21.25 25.33 -13.24
CA ILE A 107 -22.09 26.41 -12.69
C ILE A 107 -21.38 27.05 -11.49
N ARG A 108 -20.75 26.22 -10.64
CA ARG A 108 -20.04 26.66 -9.44
C ARG A 108 -18.72 27.36 -9.79
N GLU A 109 -17.97 26.86 -10.76
CA GLU A 109 -16.74 27.50 -11.27
C GLU A 109 -17.06 28.90 -11.81
N ALA A 110 -18.07 29.03 -12.68
CA ALA A 110 -18.51 30.32 -13.22
C ALA A 110 -19.04 31.28 -12.14
N TYR A 111 -19.70 30.76 -11.09
CA TYR A 111 -20.18 31.56 -9.97
C TYR A 111 -19.02 32.20 -9.17
N PHE A 112 -17.98 31.42 -8.87
CA PHE A 112 -16.84 31.91 -8.11
C PHE A 112 -15.92 32.79 -8.97
N GLU A 113 -15.74 32.44 -10.25
CA GLU A 113 -14.96 33.26 -11.19
C GLU A 113 -15.52 34.68 -11.29
N LYS A 114 -16.85 34.83 -11.35
CA LYS A 114 -17.53 36.14 -11.31
C LYS A 114 -17.30 36.93 -10.03
N ARG A 115 -16.92 36.29 -8.93
CA ARG A 115 -16.58 36.93 -7.65
C ARG A 115 -15.07 37.17 -7.50
N GLY A 116 -14.30 36.96 -8.57
CA GLY A 116 -12.85 37.13 -8.57
C GLY A 116 -12.10 36.02 -7.84
N THR A 117 -12.76 34.88 -7.56
CA THR A 117 -12.12 33.73 -6.90
C THR A 117 -12.16 32.53 -7.83
N THR A 118 -11.00 31.97 -8.18
CA THR A 118 -10.97 30.66 -8.84
C THR A 118 -10.93 29.61 -7.75
N VAL A 119 -12.01 28.86 -7.57
CA VAL A 119 -12.14 27.91 -6.47
C VAL A 119 -12.06 26.46 -6.95
N PHE A 120 -12.62 26.21 -8.13
CA PHE A 120 -12.62 24.90 -8.77
C PHE A 120 -12.06 25.03 -10.17
N ARG A 121 -11.36 23.99 -10.61
CA ARG A 121 -11.02 23.80 -12.03
C ARG A 121 -11.67 22.51 -12.47
N CYS A 122 -12.89 22.58 -12.99
CA CYS A 122 -13.69 21.39 -13.32
C CYS A 122 -13.00 20.51 -14.37
N GLY A 123 -12.25 21.12 -15.30
CA GLY A 123 -11.41 20.39 -16.26
C GLY A 123 -10.31 19.56 -15.60
N MET A 124 -9.67 20.08 -14.55
CA MET A 124 -8.65 19.32 -13.80
C MET A 124 -9.28 18.23 -12.92
N LYS A 125 -10.49 18.49 -12.40
CA LYS A 125 -11.19 17.52 -11.56
C LYS A 125 -11.68 16.33 -12.37
N SER A 126 -12.30 16.58 -13.52
CA SER A 126 -12.70 15.54 -14.48
C SER A 126 -11.49 14.77 -14.99
N ALA A 127 -10.37 15.43 -15.31
CA ALA A 127 -9.12 14.76 -15.66
C ALA A 127 -8.64 13.80 -14.56
N SER A 128 -8.70 14.19 -13.28
CA SER A 128 -8.33 13.31 -12.17
C SER A 128 -9.19 12.04 -12.10
N ILE A 129 -10.49 12.15 -12.37
CA ILE A 129 -11.43 11.01 -12.39
C ILE A 129 -11.09 10.08 -13.56
N VAL A 130 -10.90 10.64 -14.76
CA VAL A 130 -10.55 9.88 -15.97
C VAL A 130 -9.23 9.13 -15.78
N VAL A 131 -8.20 9.80 -15.27
CA VAL A 131 -6.89 9.17 -15.00
C VAL A 131 -7.03 8.02 -13.99
N THR A 132 -7.92 8.14 -13.01
CA THR A 132 -8.20 7.06 -12.04
C THR A 132 -8.85 5.84 -12.69
N TYR A 133 -9.80 6.04 -13.60
CA TYR A 133 -10.38 4.93 -14.39
C TYR A 133 -9.36 4.28 -15.33
N ILE A 134 -8.49 5.07 -15.95
CA ILE A 134 -7.38 4.53 -16.77
C ILE A 134 -6.47 3.67 -15.89
N ASN A 135 -6.15 4.13 -14.68
CA ASN A 135 -5.35 3.35 -13.73
C ASN A 135 -6.04 2.01 -13.40
N ALA A 136 -7.35 2.05 -13.09
CA ALA A 136 -8.13 0.85 -12.83
C ALA A 136 -8.08 -0.14 -14.00
N ALA A 137 -8.24 0.34 -15.23
CA ALA A 137 -8.16 -0.48 -16.44
C ALA A 137 -6.79 -1.15 -16.59
N LEU A 138 -5.70 -0.46 -16.26
CA LEU A 138 -4.36 -1.05 -16.29
C LEU A 138 -4.19 -2.16 -15.26
N PHE A 139 -4.80 -2.05 -14.08
CA PHE A 139 -4.81 -3.15 -13.10
C PHE A 139 -5.63 -4.35 -13.58
N VAL A 140 -6.75 -4.12 -14.28
CA VAL A 140 -7.49 -5.19 -14.96
C VAL A 140 -6.62 -5.87 -16.03
N VAL A 141 -5.90 -5.08 -16.86
CA VAL A 141 -4.98 -5.63 -17.87
C VAL A 141 -3.93 -6.53 -17.22
N THR A 142 -3.31 -6.12 -16.10
CA THR A 142 -2.33 -6.98 -15.41
C THR A 142 -2.95 -8.22 -14.79
N ALA A 143 -4.19 -8.15 -14.29
CA ALA A 143 -4.91 -9.30 -13.76
C ALA A 143 -5.23 -10.32 -14.88
N VAL A 144 -5.76 -9.86 -16.01
CA VAL A 144 -6.10 -10.68 -17.17
C VAL A 144 -4.85 -11.28 -17.81
N TRP A 145 -3.80 -10.48 -18.00
CA TRP A 145 -2.53 -10.97 -18.55
C TRP A 145 -1.98 -12.14 -17.73
N SER A 146 -2.07 -12.01 -16.40
CA SER A 146 -1.64 -13.06 -15.49
C SER A 146 -2.46 -14.34 -15.72
N LEU A 147 -3.79 -14.25 -15.89
CA LEU A 147 -4.65 -15.42 -16.19
C LEU A 147 -4.26 -16.11 -17.50
N VAL A 148 -4.02 -15.34 -18.55
CA VAL A 148 -3.67 -15.87 -19.88
C VAL A 148 -2.32 -16.59 -19.86
N CYS A 149 -1.29 -16.02 -19.22
CA CYS A 149 0.02 -16.67 -19.10
C CYS A 149 -0.04 -17.97 -18.27
N ASP A 150 -0.84 -18.04 -17.21
CA ASP A 150 -1.00 -19.30 -16.44
C ASP A 150 -1.67 -20.40 -17.26
N SER A 151 -2.73 -20.07 -17.99
CA SER A 151 -3.45 -21.03 -18.84
C SER A 151 -2.56 -21.62 -19.95
N ALA A 152 -1.71 -20.79 -20.56
CA ALA A 152 -0.74 -21.22 -21.56
C ALA A 152 0.36 -22.13 -20.97
N THR A 153 0.75 -21.87 -19.72
CA THR A 153 1.76 -22.68 -19.01
C THR A 153 1.17 -24.02 -18.56
N SER A 154 -0.10 -24.04 -18.11
CA SER A 154 -0.79 -25.28 -17.74
C SER A 154 -1.03 -26.18 -18.95
N SER A 155 -1.38 -25.63 -20.11
CA SER A 155 -1.54 -26.41 -21.35
C SER A 155 -0.20 -27.01 -21.83
N ALA A 156 0.90 -26.27 -21.72
CA ALA A 156 2.23 -26.77 -22.06
C ALA A 156 2.74 -27.84 -21.07
N ASN A 157 2.48 -27.66 -19.77
CA ASN A 157 2.83 -28.64 -18.76
C ASN A 157 2.00 -29.92 -18.85
N LEU A 158 0.72 -29.84 -19.25
CA LEU A 158 -0.09 -31.04 -19.54
C LEU A 158 0.45 -31.83 -20.74
N ALA A 159 0.95 -31.14 -21.77
CA ALA A 159 1.58 -31.77 -22.92
C ALA A 159 2.90 -32.48 -22.56
N ASN A 160 3.68 -31.91 -21.63
CA ASN A 160 4.97 -32.47 -21.18
C ASN A 160 4.83 -33.48 -20.03
N ALA A 161 3.72 -33.49 -19.29
CA ALA A 161 3.47 -34.40 -18.17
C ALA A 161 3.31 -35.86 -18.61
N GLY A 162 2.90 -36.11 -19.87
CA GLY A 162 2.87 -37.44 -20.46
C GLY A 162 4.27 -38.06 -20.65
N GLU A 163 5.31 -37.24 -20.76
CA GLU A 163 6.70 -37.67 -21.00
C GLU A 163 7.50 -37.79 -19.68
N LEU A 164 7.15 -36.99 -18.67
CA LEU A 164 7.85 -36.94 -17.37
C LEU A 164 7.37 -38.02 -16.38
N ALA A 165 6.14 -38.52 -16.53
CA ALA A 165 5.59 -39.58 -15.66
C ALA A 165 6.34 -40.92 -15.78
N ALA A 166 7.06 -41.15 -16.89
CA ALA A 166 7.91 -42.32 -17.07
C ALA A 166 9.27 -42.24 -16.33
N ALA A 167 9.71 -41.04 -15.94
CA ALA A 167 11.05 -40.81 -15.37
C ALA A 167 11.11 -40.74 -13.83
N TYR A 168 9.96 -40.56 -13.16
CA TYR A 168 9.90 -40.32 -11.70
C TYR A 168 9.66 -41.58 -10.83
N ALA A 169 9.51 -42.76 -11.44
CA ALA A 169 9.30 -44.00 -10.68
C ALA A 169 10.55 -44.52 -9.91
N ALA A 170 11.71 -43.86 -10.01
CA ALA A 170 13.00 -44.45 -9.63
C ALA A 170 13.75 -43.83 -8.44
N VAL A 171 13.31 -42.72 -7.80
CA VAL A 171 14.12 -42.12 -6.71
C VAL A 171 13.25 -41.57 -5.58
N SER A 172 13.09 -42.36 -4.52
CA SER A 172 12.68 -41.91 -3.19
C SER A 172 13.82 -42.21 -2.21
N THR A 173 14.34 -41.17 -1.52
CA THR A 173 15.23 -41.34 -0.38
C THR A 173 14.69 -40.59 0.84
N PRO A 174 14.86 -41.14 2.06
CA PRO A 174 14.20 -40.63 3.25
C PRO A 174 14.92 -39.39 3.82
N VAL A 175 14.14 -38.40 4.25
CA VAL A 175 14.62 -37.19 4.92
C VAL A 175 14.85 -37.50 6.40
N LYS A 176 16.03 -37.15 6.92
CA LYS A 176 16.40 -37.28 8.34
C LYS A 176 15.85 -36.07 9.12
N PRO A 177 15.21 -36.25 10.30
CA PRO A 177 14.68 -35.13 11.07
C PRO A 177 15.80 -34.25 11.63
N ALA A 178 15.66 -32.93 11.46
CA ALA A 178 16.57 -31.94 12.01
C ALA A 178 16.47 -31.92 13.55
N LYS A 179 17.62 -31.88 14.23
CA LYS A 179 17.69 -31.75 15.69
C LYS A 179 17.16 -30.38 16.11
N GLU A 180 16.18 -30.42 16.99
CA GLU A 180 15.54 -29.28 17.65
C GLU A 180 16.53 -28.67 18.65
N GLY A 181 17.11 -27.52 18.29
CA GLY A 181 17.80 -26.66 19.25
C GLY A 181 16.75 -25.92 20.07
N VAL A 182 16.76 -26.13 21.38
CA VAL A 182 15.91 -25.40 22.33
C VAL A 182 16.39 -23.95 22.38
N ILE A 183 15.79 -23.10 21.54
CA ILE A 183 15.82 -21.65 21.67
C ILE A 183 14.74 -21.33 22.71
N THR A 184 15.11 -20.79 23.86
CA THR A 184 14.19 -20.30 24.90
C THR A 184 13.51 -19.02 24.41
N ARG A 185 12.68 -19.17 23.38
CA ARG A 185 11.87 -18.09 22.83
C ARG A 185 10.87 -17.65 23.90
N HIS A 186 10.93 -16.40 24.35
CA HIS A 186 9.91 -15.87 25.25
C HIS A 186 8.52 -16.06 24.60
N PRO A 187 7.63 -16.88 25.17
CA PRO A 187 6.42 -17.35 24.48
C PRO A 187 5.45 -16.22 24.13
N TYR A 188 5.58 -15.07 24.80
CA TYR A 188 4.71 -13.90 24.64
C TYR A 188 5.19 -12.91 23.57
N LEU A 189 6.46 -12.96 23.15
CA LEU A 189 7.05 -11.99 22.22
C LEU A 189 6.35 -11.91 20.86
N PRO A 190 5.96 -13.02 20.18
CA PRO A 190 5.20 -12.94 18.94
C PRO A 190 3.79 -12.36 19.12
N TYR A 191 3.17 -12.58 20.29
CA TYR A 191 1.86 -12.01 20.60
C TYR A 191 1.94 -10.51 20.83
N LEU A 192 3.02 -10.02 21.46
CA LEU A 192 3.28 -8.58 21.60
C LEU A 192 3.50 -7.90 20.24
N HIS A 193 4.29 -8.52 19.34
CA HIS A 193 4.50 -8.00 17.99
C HIS A 193 3.19 -7.89 17.21
N ARG A 194 2.39 -8.97 17.19
CA ARG A 194 1.07 -8.95 16.56
C ARG A 194 0.15 -7.91 17.21
N GLY A 195 0.14 -7.83 18.53
CA GLY A 195 -0.65 -6.85 19.29
C GLY A 195 -0.28 -5.40 18.92
N ALA A 196 1.02 -5.12 18.80
CA ALA A 196 1.50 -3.81 18.35
C ALA A 196 1.02 -3.50 16.93
N ARG A 197 1.09 -4.44 15.99
CA ARG A 197 0.58 -4.25 14.61
C ARG A 197 -0.93 -4.00 14.58
N VAL A 198 -1.72 -4.71 15.39
CA VAL A 198 -3.18 -4.46 15.50
C VAL A 198 -3.45 -3.07 16.06
N ALA A 199 -2.73 -2.67 17.10
CA ALA A 199 -2.89 -1.36 17.71
C ALA A 199 -2.48 -0.23 16.74
N GLN A 200 -1.38 -0.40 16.00
CA GLN A 200 -0.97 0.52 14.93
C GLN A 200 -2.07 0.68 13.88
N PHE A 201 -2.64 -0.43 13.39
CA PHE A 201 -3.70 -0.41 12.38
C PHE A 201 -4.95 0.31 12.89
N ILE A 202 -5.43 -0.02 14.08
CA ILE A 202 -6.63 0.59 14.67
C ILE A 202 -6.41 2.08 14.93
N ALA A 203 -5.33 2.45 15.61
CA ALA A 203 -5.05 3.84 15.96
C ALA A 203 -4.83 4.72 14.73
N SER A 204 -4.12 4.22 13.70
CA SER A 204 -3.90 4.95 12.46
C SER A 204 -5.19 5.12 11.65
N THR A 205 -6.04 4.09 11.61
CA THR A 205 -7.36 4.18 10.96
C THR A 205 -8.27 5.18 11.67
N ILE A 206 -8.33 5.13 13.01
CA ILE A 206 -9.11 6.10 13.79
C ILE A 206 -8.59 7.51 13.52
N SER A 207 -7.27 7.72 13.56
CA SER A 207 -6.66 9.02 13.24
C SER A 207 -7.11 9.55 11.88
N VAL A 208 -6.99 8.75 10.81
CA VAL A 208 -7.42 9.14 9.47
C VAL A 208 -8.90 9.54 9.46
N ILE A 209 -9.77 8.75 10.08
CA ILE A 209 -11.21 9.02 10.13
C ILE A 209 -11.51 10.32 10.88
N VAL A 210 -10.97 10.50 12.08
CA VAL A 210 -11.28 11.68 12.89
C VAL A 210 -10.67 12.95 12.31
N VAL A 211 -9.50 12.88 11.65
CA VAL A 211 -8.96 14.04 10.93
C VAL A 211 -9.86 14.40 9.74
N LEU A 212 -10.28 13.42 8.94
CA LEU A 212 -11.21 13.68 7.82
C LEU A 212 -12.56 14.24 8.30
N VAL A 213 -13.11 13.71 9.40
CA VAL A 213 -14.36 14.21 10.01
C VAL A 213 -14.19 15.61 10.58
N GLY A 214 -13.13 15.84 11.37
CA GLY A 214 -12.83 17.16 11.92
C GLY A 214 -12.65 18.19 10.83
N TYR A 215 -12.02 17.78 9.72
CA TYR A 215 -11.83 18.63 8.55
C TYR A 215 -13.15 18.94 7.81
N THR A 216 -14.12 18.01 7.77
CA THR A 216 -15.45 18.30 7.20
C THR A 216 -16.26 19.29 8.04
N LEU A 217 -15.99 19.37 9.34
CA LEU A 217 -16.69 20.24 10.28
C LEU A 217 -15.96 21.59 10.46
N TYR A 218 -14.77 21.74 9.88
CA TYR A 218 -13.96 22.94 9.96
C TYR A 218 -14.48 24.00 8.98
N GLU A 219 -15.30 24.91 9.50
CA GLU A 219 -16.05 25.92 8.73
C GLU A 219 -15.17 26.93 7.98
N SER A 220 -13.94 27.22 8.43
CA SER A 220 -13.09 28.21 7.73
C SER A 220 -12.47 27.67 6.44
N GLY A 221 -12.66 26.39 6.13
CA GLY A 221 -12.64 25.94 4.76
C GLY A 221 -11.35 26.20 4.02
N THR A 222 -10.19 26.05 4.64
CA THR A 222 -8.91 26.25 3.98
C THR A 222 -8.10 24.98 4.11
N VAL A 223 -8.04 24.20 3.02
CA VAL A 223 -7.20 22.98 2.97
C VAL A 223 -5.76 23.43 2.95
N THR A 224 -5.21 23.58 4.15
CA THR A 224 -3.77 23.71 4.33
C THR A 224 -3.15 22.36 4.03
N SER A 225 -1.92 22.36 3.49
CA SER A 225 -1.16 21.13 3.22
C SER A 225 -0.94 20.25 4.47
N MET A 226 -1.16 20.82 5.66
CA MET A 226 -0.85 20.26 6.96
C MET A 226 -1.78 19.06 7.33
N PRO A 227 -3.12 19.18 7.38
CA PRO A 227 -4.01 18.03 7.57
C PRO A 227 -3.85 16.91 6.52
N ILE A 228 -3.60 17.26 5.25
CA ILE A 228 -3.39 16.25 4.19
C ILE A 228 -2.17 15.39 4.51
N TYR A 229 -1.06 16.03 4.89
CA TYR A 229 0.15 15.30 5.26
C TYR A 229 -0.12 14.32 6.42
N SER A 230 -0.80 14.78 7.47
CA SER A 230 -1.14 13.97 8.64
C SER A 230 -2.04 12.78 8.28
N VAL A 231 -3.02 13.00 7.42
CA VAL A 231 -3.90 11.95 6.88
C VAL A 231 -3.11 10.94 6.06
N MET A 232 -2.19 11.38 5.20
CA MET A 232 -1.37 10.49 4.37
C MET A 232 -0.36 9.69 5.20
N ALA A 233 0.24 10.29 6.23
CA ALA A 233 1.12 9.61 7.16
C ALA A 233 0.36 8.51 7.94
N GLY A 234 -0.81 8.85 8.48
CA GLY A 234 -1.71 7.89 9.14
C GLY A 234 -2.16 6.77 8.19
N TYR A 235 -2.59 7.10 6.97
CA TYR A 235 -3.02 6.13 5.98
C TYR A 235 -1.90 5.18 5.55
N THR A 236 -0.68 5.69 5.36
CA THR A 236 0.48 4.85 5.02
C THR A 236 0.81 3.89 6.17
N SER A 237 0.75 4.36 7.41
CA SER A 237 0.92 3.51 8.59
C SER A 237 -0.16 2.43 8.68
N ALA A 238 -1.42 2.78 8.39
CA ALA A 238 -2.53 1.82 8.38
C ALA A 238 -2.32 0.73 7.32
N LEU A 239 -1.96 1.13 6.09
CA LEU A 239 -1.67 0.19 5.01
C LEU A 239 -0.52 -0.75 5.36
N TYR A 240 0.55 -0.23 5.95
CA TYR A 240 1.68 -1.05 6.36
C TYR A 240 1.31 -2.05 7.45
N ALA A 241 0.63 -1.61 8.51
CA ALA A 241 0.18 -2.49 9.59
C ALA A 241 -0.84 -3.53 9.10
N MET A 242 -1.74 -3.15 8.20
CA MET A 242 -2.67 -4.08 7.56
C MET A 242 -1.93 -5.11 6.70
N TRP A 243 -0.93 -4.68 5.93
CA TRP A 243 -0.10 -5.61 5.13
C TRP A 243 0.65 -6.61 6.02
N SER A 244 1.28 -6.16 7.11
CA SER A 244 1.98 -7.06 8.02
C SER A 244 1.01 -8.06 8.69
N LEU A 245 -0.17 -7.61 9.13
CA LEU A 245 -1.15 -8.51 9.76
C LEU A 245 -1.75 -9.48 8.76
N VAL A 246 -2.32 -8.97 7.66
CA VAL A 246 -3.12 -9.78 6.75
C VAL A 246 -2.23 -10.59 5.83
N ALA A 247 -1.30 -9.95 5.12
CA ALA A 247 -0.52 -10.60 4.08
C ALA A 247 0.59 -11.49 4.64
N VAL A 248 1.29 -11.04 5.69
CA VAL A 248 2.40 -11.81 6.28
C VAL A 248 1.88 -12.83 7.30
N GLU A 249 1.10 -12.41 8.30
CA GLU A 249 0.78 -13.29 9.42
C GLU A 249 -0.45 -14.19 9.20
N MET A 250 -1.57 -13.62 8.75
CA MET A 250 -2.84 -14.35 8.65
C MET A 250 -2.89 -15.21 7.39
N ALA A 251 -2.66 -14.60 6.23
CA ALA A 251 -2.82 -15.25 4.94
C ALA A 251 -1.51 -15.87 4.41
N LYS A 252 -0.36 -15.58 5.04
CA LYS A 252 0.98 -16.11 4.68
C LYS A 252 1.28 -16.00 3.18
N LEU A 253 0.84 -14.89 2.57
CA LEU A 253 0.95 -14.63 1.14
C LEU A 253 2.35 -14.16 0.73
N THR A 254 3.08 -13.59 1.68
CA THR A 254 4.44 -13.07 1.54
C THR A 254 5.27 -13.49 2.74
N THR A 255 6.57 -13.74 2.54
CA THR A 255 7.47 -13.97 3.68
C THR A 255 7.61 -12.70 4.52
N ALA A 256 7.81 -12.88 5.82
CA ALA A 256 8.11 -11.76 6.71
C ALA A 256 9.38 -11.03 6.23
N PRO A 257 9.41 -9.68 6.31
CA PRO A 257 10.63 -8.93 6.07
C PRO A 257 11.70 -9.31 7.11
N SER A 258 12.97 -9.12 6.78
CA SER A 258 14.01 -9.25 7.79
C SER A 258 13.82 -8.20 8.89
N ALA A 259 14.25 -8.51 10.12
CA ALA A 259 14.14 -7.60 11.26
C ALA A 259 14.79 -6.23 10.97
N PHE A 260 15.87 -6.20 10.18
CA PHE A 260 16.51 -4.95 9.77
C PHE A 260 15.60 -4.08 8.88
N ILE A 261 14.94 -4.66 7.88
CA ILE A 261 14.03 -3.92 7.01
C ILE A 261 12.80 -3.47 7.78
N GLU A 262 12.26 -4.32 8.65
CA GLU A 262 11.15 -3.98 9.52
C GLU A 262 11.48 -2.76 10.40
N ARG A 263 12.65 -2.72 11.02
CA ARG A 263 13.11 -1.57 11.82
C ARG A 263 13.21 -0.30 10.98
N ILE A 264 13.77 -0.37 9.77
CA ILE A 264 13.87 0.81 8.90
C ILE A 264 12.48 1.35 8.60
N VAL A 265 11.53 0.48 8.22
CA VAL A 265 10.17 0.90 7.89
C VAL A 265 9.47 1.47 9.12
N ASP A 266 9.58 0.83 10.28
CA ASP A 266 9.01 1.32 11.53
C ASP A 266 9.61 2.68 11.93
N VAL A 267 10.92 2.90 11.76
CA VAL A 267 11.55 4.20 12.04
C VAL A 267 11.04 5.27 11.09
N VAL A 268 10.98 4.98 9.78
CA VAL A 268 10.49 5.94 8.78
C VAL A 268 9.03 6.30 9.04
N LEU A 269 8.19 5.31 9.32
CA LEU A 269 6.77 5.54 9.64
C LEU A 269 6.60 6.27 10.97
N ALA A 270 7.38 5.94 12.01
CA ALA A 270 7.39 6.66 13.28
C ALA A 270 7.67 8.15 13.06
N VAL A 271 8.73 8.48 12.30
CA VAL A 271 9.08 9.86 11.99
C VAL A 271 7.96 10.53 11.19
N ALA A 272 7.44 9.87 10.16
CA ALA A 272 6.38 10.43 9.31
C ALA A 272 5.12 10.78 10.13
N VAL A 273 4.63 9.87 10.97
CA VAL A 273 3.44 10.11 11.80
C VAL A 273 3.71 11.10 12.93
N ALA A 274 4.93 11.17 13.48
CA ALA A 274 5.32 12.17 14.47
C ALA A 274 5.30 13.58 13.88
N VAL A 275 5.91 13.77 12.70
CA VAL A 275 5.81 15.03 11.96
C VAL A 275 4.35 15.35 11.67
N GLY A 276 3.54 14.35 11.30
CA GLY A 276 2.13 14.54 11.02
C GLY A 276 1.33 14.99 12.23
N ALA A 277 1.65 14.44 13.41
CA ALA A 277 1.05 14.84 14.67
C ALA A 277 1.42 16.28 15.04
N ILE A 278 2.70 16.65 14.94
CA ILE A 278 3.19 18.00 15.24
C ILE A 278 2.58 19.02 14.29
N VAL A 279 2.65 18.76 12.99
CA VAL A 279 2.13 19.67 11.96
C VAL A 279 0.64 19.91 12.13
N LEU A 280 -0.14 18.85 12.45
CA LEU A 280 -1.57 18.99 12.72
C LEU A 280 -1.84 19.76 14.01
N SER A 281 -1.12 19.46 15.10
CA SER A 281 -1.33 20.12 16.39
C SER A 281 -0.94 21.61 16.37
N THR A 282 0.06 21.98 15.57
CA THR A 282 0.48 23.37 15.37
C THR A 282 -0.31 24.11 14.29
N SER A 283 -1.22 23.43 13.60
CA SER A 283 -2.00 24.08 12.53
C SER A 283 -2.99 25.08 13.13
N SER A 284 -3.28 26.15 12.39
CA SER A 284 -4.37 27.09 12.71
C SER A 284 -5.73 26.38 12.83
N ALA A 285 -5.89 25.21 12.20
CA ALA A 285 -7.08 24.39 12.34
C ALA A 285 -7.29 23.84 13.76
N VAL A 286 -6.21 23.69 14.53
CA VAL A 286 -6.25 23.24 15.94
C VAL A 286 -6.00 24.41 16.91
N GLN A 287 -5.23 25.43 16.51
CA GLN A 287 -4.92 26.56 17.39
C GLN A 287 -6.07 27.58 17.47
N ASP A 288 -6.78 27.84 16.38
CA ASP A 288 -7.86 28.84 16.32
C ASP A 288 -9.25 28.21 16.56
N CYS A 289 -9.33 27.30 17.53
CA CYS A 289 -10.53 26.49 17.78
C CYS A 289 -11.70 27.24 18.43
N ALA A 290 -11.48 28.44 18.97
CA ALA A 290 -12.55 29.22 19.60
C ALA A 290 -13.63 29.69 18.59
N SER A 291 -13.32 29.70 17.29
CA SER A 291 -14.19 30.21 16.23
C SER A 291 -14.67 29.15 15.23
N ASN A 292 -14.31 27.87 15.37
CA ASN A 292 -14.53 26.85 14.33
C ASN A 292 -15.05 25.51 14.91
N GLY A 293 -16.06 24.93 14.25
CA GLY A 293 -16.51 23.56 14.51
C GLY A 293 -15.44 22.50 14.19
N GLY A 294 -15.55 21.30 14.77
CA GLY A 294 -14.70 20.14 14.41
C GLY A 294 -13.38 19.98 15.16
N CYS A 295 -13.00 20.93 16.02
CA CYS A 295 -11.74 20.92 16.77
C CYS A 295 -11.47 19.64 17.57
N GLY A 296 -12.47 19.12 18.29
CA GLY A 296 -12.32 17.91 19.09
C GLY A 296 -11.92 16.68 18.26
N HIS A 297 -12.38 16.60 17.02
CA HIS A 297 -12.00 15.53 16.09
C HIS A 297 -10.57 15.72 15.55
N LEU A 298 -10.16 16.95 15.25
CA LEU A 298 -8.78 17.25 14.84
C LEU A 298 -7.78 17.02 15.99
N MET A 299 -8.18 17.36 17.22
CA MET A 299 -7.40 17.07 18.43
C MET A 299 -7.23 15.57 18.64
N ALA A 300 -8.33 14.81 18.60
CA ALA A 300 -8.28 13.36 18.60
C ALA A 300 -7.36 12.83 17.50
N GLY A 301 -7.41 13.44 16.31
CA GLY A 301 -6.58 13.07 15.16
C GLY A 301 -5.09 13.06 15.44
N TYR A 302 -4.52 14.16 15.95
CA TYR A 302 -3.10 14.20 16.26
C TYR A 302 -2.75 13.36 17.50
N ILE A 303 -3.65 13.23 18.47
CA ILE A 303 -3.45 12.36 19.64
C ILE A 303 -3.28 10.91 19.17
N PHE A 304 -4.17 10.44 18.28
CA PHE A 304 -4.04 9.11 17.70
C PHE A 304 -2.77 8.96 16.85
N LEU A 305 -2.27 10.00 16.17
CA LEU A 305 -0.96 9.94 15.50
C LEU A 305 0.20 9.77 16.49
N PHE A 306 0.17 10.44 17.64
CA PHE A 306 1.16 10.21 18.70
C PHE A 306 1.08 8.80 19.30
N ILE A 307 -0.13 8.25 19.42
CA ILE A 307 -0.32 6.85 19.84
C ILE A 307 0.28 5.89 18.79
N VAL A 308 0.06 6.14 17.49
CA VAL A 308 0.67 5.36 16.41
C VAL A 308 2.20 5.47 16.44
N PHE A 309 2.74 6.67 16.67
CA PHE A 309 4.17 6.89 16.88
C PHE A 309 4.71 6.00 18.02
N ALA A 310 4.04 6.02 19.18
CA ALA A 310 4.45 5.22 20.34
C ALA A 310 4.46 3.72 20.01
N PHE A 311 3.47 3.22 19.27
CA PHE A 311 3.46 1.82 18.84
C PHE A 311 4.55 1.47 17.82
N HIS A 312 4.95 2.39 16.93
CA HIS A 312 6.11 2.16 16.06
C HIS A 312 7.41 2.11 16.86
N VAL A 313 7.60 3.02 17.82
CA VAL A 313 8.75 3.00 18.74
C VAL A 313 8.77 1.71 19.56
N GLY A 314 7.62 1.27 20.06
CA GLY A 314 7.48 -0.01 20.75
C GLY A 314 7.86 -1.20 19.86
N SER A 315 7.38 -1.23 18.61
CA SER A 315 7.72 -2.25 17.62
C SER A 315 9.22 -2.33 17.34
N ILE A 316 9.89 -1.17 17.21
CA ILE A 316 11.35 -1.09 17.07
C ILE A 316 12.03 -1.72 18.29
N GLY A 317 11.63 -1.35 19.51
CA GLY A 317 12.17 -1.91 20.75
C GLY A 317 12.01 -3.43 20.82
N LEU A 318 10.83 -3.94 20.47
CA LEU A 318 10.54 -5.38 20.42
C LEU A 318 11.34 -6.10 19.30
N SER A 319 11.73 -5.40 18.24
CA SER A 319 12.55 -5.99 17.18
C SER A 319 14.00 -6.25 17.65
N PHE A 320 14.54 -5.43 18.56
CA PHE A 320 15.88 -5.65 19.13
C PHE A 320 15.95 -6.86 20.05
N THR A 321 14.88 -7.15 20.80
CA THR A 321 14.84 -8.30 21.71
C THR A 321 14.73 -9.65 20.98
N VAL A 322 14.27 -9.66 19.72
CA VAL A 322 14.16 -10.87 18.88
C VAL A 322 15.49 -11.21 18.17
N ALA A 323 16.28 -10.21 17.77
CA ALA A 323 17.43 -10.44 16.90
C ALA A 323 18.68 -10.96 17.62
N ASP A 324 18.75 -10.83 18.96
CA ASP A 324 19.88 -11.33 19.74
C ASP A 324 19.85 -12.87 19.88
N GLU A 325 18.70 -13.51 19.64
CA GLU A 325 18.54 -14.97 19.74
C GLU A 325 18.91 -15.73 18.45
N ASP A 326 19.10 -15.06 17.31
CA ASP A 326 19.32 -15.70 15.99
C ASP A 326 20.79 -15.70 15.53
N ILE A 327 21.73 -15.20 16.34
CA ILE A 327 23.18 -15.22 16.05
C ILE A 327 23.83 -16.48 16.64
N GLN A 328 23.49 -17.64 16.09
CA GLN A 328 24.36 -18.82 16.12
C GLN A 328 24.60 -19.25 14.66
N PRO A 329 25.85 -19.28 14.18
CA PRO A 329 26.13 -19.58 12.77
C PRO A 329 25.69 -21.00 12.45
N ARG A 330 24.71 -21.15 11.55
CA ARG A 330 24.44 -22.42 10.86
C ARG A 330 25.74 -22.88 10.20
N ALA A 331 26.41 -23.83 10.84
CA ALA A 331 27.53 -24.53 10.28
C ALA A 331 27.14 -25.09 8.90
N SER A 332 27.89 -24.64 7.91
CA SER A 332 27.78 -25.00 6.50
C SER A 332 27.82 -26.51 6.30
N SER A 333 26.72 -27.08 5.84
CA SER A 333 26.71 -28.36 5.13
C SER A 333 25.78 -28.26 3.91
N ARG A 334 26.30 -27.70 2.81
CA ARG A 334 25.73 -27.91 1.48
C ARG A 334 26.57 -28.96 0.76
N PRO A 335 25.99 -30.09 0.33
CA PRO A 335 26.50 -30.76 -0.86
C PRO A 335 26.09 -29.93 -2.08
N ILE A 336 27.09 -29.63 -2.90
CA ILE A 336 26.95 -29.06 -4.23
C ILE A 336 26.23 -30.11 -5.08
N LEU A 337 24.98 -29.85 -5.48
CA LEU A 337 24.38 -30.53 -6.64
C LEU A 337 24.20 -29.52 -7.76
N SER A 338 25.01 -29.73 -8.78
CA SER A 338 25.04 -29.06 -10.08
C SER A 338 23.78 -29.33 -10.90
N ASN A 339 23.40 -28.31 -11.68
CA ASN A 339 22.67 -28.38 -12.94
C ASN A 339 21.28 -29.03 -12.96
N ILE A 340 20.24 -28.18 -12.89
CA ILE A 340 19.05 -28.33 -13.76
C ILE A 340 18.69 -26.94 -14.30
N LYS A 341 19.03 -26.67 -15.57
CA LYS A 341 18.44 -25.58 -16.36
C LYS A 341 17.05 -26.04 -16.80
N LEU A 342 16.02 -25.63 -16.05
CA LEU A 342 14.62 -25.82 -16.44
C LEU A 342 14.06 -24.53 -17.05
N GLY A 343 13.62 -24.63 -18.31
CA GLY A 343 12.52 -23.85 -18.88
C GLY A 343 12.76 -22.35 -19.09
N ARG A 344 13.31 -21.99 -20.26
CA ARG A 344 13.25 -20.62 -20.79
C ARG A 344 11.80 -20.17 -21.02
N SER A 345 11.52 -18.96 -20.52
CA SER A 345 10.55 -17.94 -20.94
C SER A 345 9.71 -18.23 -22.20
N TYR A 346 8.38 -18.39 -22.03
CA TYR A 346 7.40 -18.41 -23.14
C TYR A 346 6.52 -17.15 -23.25
N CYS A 347 6.43 -16.27 -22.24
CA CYS A 347 5.64 -15.01 -22.36
C CYS A 347 6.39 -13.85 -23.06
N ALA A 348 7.44 -14.13 -23.85
CA ALA A 348 8.16 -13.13 -24.66
C ALA A 348 7.90 -13.25 -26.18
N LYS A 349 6.97 -14.11 -26.60
CA LYS A 349 6.73 -14.44 -28.03
C LYS A 349 5.33 -14.16 -28.55
N LEU A 350 4.51 -13.41 -27.81
CA LEU A 350 3.18 -12.98 -28.26
C LEU A 350 3.05 -11.47 -28.05
N GLY A 351 3.17 -10.72 -29.14
CA GLY A 351 2.95 -9.27 -29.23
C GLY A 351 4.22 -8.46 -29.32
#